data_AF-D2YCW4-F1
#
_entry.id   AF-D2YCW4-F1
#
_cell.length_a   1.000
_cell.length_b   1.000
_cell.length_c   1.000
_cell.angle_alpha   90.00
_cell.angle_beta   90.00
_cell.angle_gamma   90.00
#
_symmetry.space_group_name_H-M   'P 1'
#
loop_
_entity.id
_entity.type
_entity.pdbx_description
1 polymer ?
#
loop_
_entity_poly.entity_id
_entity_poly.type
_entity_poly.pdbx_seq_one_letter_code
_entity_poly.pdbx_strand_id
1 'polypeptide(L)'
;MKAYKNKQQKGFTLIELMIVVAVIGVLAAIAVPQYQNYVKKSEAASGLATLRSLTTNIDTYIADNGSFPGTSDLPTLGAKDDMNKLGTISLADSGASGATATFTFDGTASALANSDTVVLTKDSTTGLWTCSTTTGVTLKGC
;
A
#
# COMPACT_ATOMS: atom_id res chain seq x y z
N MET A 1 -31.78 52.05 33.25
CA MET A 1 -32.05 50.88 32.38
C MET A 1 -31.04 50.91 31.25
N LYS A 2 -30.14 49.93 31.14
CA LYS A 2 -29.13 49.88 30.06
C LYS A 2 -29.79 49.30 28.81
N ALA A 3 -29.87 50.10 27.75
CA ALA A 3 -30.40 49.67 26.45
C ALA A 3 -29.38 48.75 25.75
N TYR A 4 -29.76 47.50 25.50
CA TYR A 4 -28.97 46.58 24.69
C TYR A 4 -29.15 46.95 23.22
N LYS A 5 -28.09 47.52 22.62
CA LYS A 5 -28.04 47.85 21.20
C LYS A 5 -27.92 46.54 20.42
N ASN A 6 -29.03 46.03 19.88
CA ASN A 6 -29.02 44.89 18.96
C ASN A 6 -28.15 45.22 17.75
N LYS A 7 -26.92 44.69 17.70
CA LYS A 7 -26.13 44.67 16.47
C LYS A 7 -26.88 43.77 15.49
N GLN A 8 -27.30 44.32 14.36
CA GLN A 8 -27.89 43.50 13.30
C GLN A 8 -26.83 42.51 12.80
N GLN A 9 -27.13 41.21 12.94
CA GLN A 9 -26.32 40.16 12.34
C GLN A 9 -26.47 40.26 10.83
N LYS A 10 -25.40 40.64 10.13
CA LYS A 10 -25.32 40.50 8.68
C LYS A 10 -25.19 39.00 8.38
N GLY A 11 -26.25 38.40 7.84
CA GLY A 11 -26.21 37.01 7.34
C GLY A 11 -25.40 36.91 6.04
N PHE A 12 -24.88 35.72 5.76
CA PHE A 12 -24.30 35.38 4.46
C PHE A 12 -25.38 35.39 3.38
N THR A 13 -25.03 35.85 2.18
CA THR A 13 -25.92 35.81 1.01
C THR A 13 -25.91 34.41 0.38
N LEU A 14 -27.02 34.00 -0.23
CA LEU A 14 -27.08 32.75 -0.99
C LEU A 14 -26.07 32.74 -2.15
N ILE A 15 -25.79 33.89 -2.75
CA ILE A 15 -24.82 33.99 -3.84
C ILE A 15 -23.38 33.77 -3.37
N GLU A 16 -23.01 34.27 -2.18
CA GLU A 16 -21.69 33.98 -1.58
C GLU A 16 -21.53 32.48 -1.33
N LEU A 17 -22.57 31.82 -0.81
CA LEU A 17 -22.53 30.39 -0.55
C LEU A 17 -22.42 29.58 -1.85
N MET A 18 -23.16 29.96 -2.90
CA MET A 18 -23.07 29.28 -4.21
C MET A 18 -21.69 29.39 -4.85
N ILE A 19 -21.05 30.57 -4.78
CA ILE A 19 -19.68 30.76 -5.30
C ILE A 19 -18.69 29.89 -4.53
N VAL A 20 -18.80 29.84 -3.20
CA VAL A 20 -17.93 29.00 -2.36
C VAL A 20 -18.07 27.52 -2.72
N VAL A 21 -19.29 27.02 -2.89
CA VAL A 21 -19.53 25.61 -3.29
C VAL A 21 -18.96 25.34 -4.69
N ALA A 22 -19.10 26.27 -5.63
CA ALA A 22 -18.54 26.13 -6.96
C ALA A 22 -17.00 26.01 -6.94
N VAL A 23 -16.33 26.86 -6.17
CA VAL A 23 -14.85 26.82 -6.03
C VAL A 23 -14.39 25.53 -5.35
N ILE A 24 -15.04 25.11 -4.25
CA ILE A 24 -14.72 23.85 -3.56
C ILE A 24 -14.94 22.65 -4.50
N GLY A 25 -16.00 22.67 -5.33
CA GLY A 25 -16.27 21.61 -6.30
C GLY A 25 -15.13 21.41 -7.31
N VAL A 26 -14.59 22.51 -7.85
CA VAL A 26 -13.44 22.45 -8.79
C VAL A 26 -12.19 21.91 -8.10
N LEU A 27 -11.89 22.40 -6.89
CA LEU A 27 -10.72 21.94 -6.13
C LEU A 27 -10.82 20.44 -5.77
N ALA A 28 -12.00 20.00 -5.34
CA ALA A 28 -12.25 18.61 -4.96
C ALA A 28 -12.07 17.65 -6.15
N ALA A 29 -12.52 18.04 -7.35
CA ALA A 29 -12.40 17.22 -8.55
C ALA A 29 -10.94 16.87 -8.90
N ILE A 30 -9.99 17.76 -8.59
CA ILE A 30 -8.55 17.54 -8.81
C ILE A 30 -7.91 16.86 -7.60
N ALA A 31 -8.25 17.31 -6.39
CA ALA A 31 -7.59 16.85 -5.16
C ALA A 31 -7.93 15.41 -4.79
N VAL A 32 -9.18 14.97 -4.99
CA VAL A 32 -9.62 13.62 -4.61
C VAL A 32 -8.86 12.51 -5.35
N PRO A 33 -8.77 12.50 -6.70
CA PRO A 33 -8.03 11.45 -7.41
C PRO A 33 -6.54 11.47 -7.08
N GLN A 34 -5.95 12.66 -6.88
CA GLN A 34 -4.55 12.78 -6.48
C GLN A 34 -4.29 12.20 -5.08
N TYR A 35 -5.18 12.48 -4.12
CA TYR A 35 -5.10 11.93 -2.77
C TYR A 35 -5.25 10.40 -2.79
N GLN A 36 -6.19 9.86 -3.56
CA GLN A 36 -6.36 8.40 -3.72
C GLN A 36 -5.09 7.73 -4.26
N ASN A 37 -4.43 8.33 -5.26
CA ASN A 37 -3.16 7.81 -5.79
C ASN A 37 -2.02 7.86 -4.76
N TYR A 38 -2.00 8.90 -3.90
CA TYR A 38 -1.02 9.00 -2.83
C TYR A 38 -1.22 7.90 -1.76
N VAL A 39 -2.47 7.62 -1.38
CA VAL A 39 -2.80 6.53 -0.46
C VAL A 39 -2.39 5.19 -1.03
N LYS A 40 -2.79 4.87 -2.28
CA LYS A 40 -2.38 3.63 -2.98
C LYS A 40 -0.87 3.45 -3.01
N LYS A 41 -0.12 4.52 -3.30
CA LYS A 41 1.35 4.46 -3.31
C LYS A 41 1.94 4.17 -1.92
N SER A 42 1.34 4.74 -0.88
CA SER A 42 1.79 4.56 0.51
C SER A 42 1.53 3.13 0.99
N GLU A 43 0.35 2.60 0.70
CA GLU A 43 -0.03 1.21 1.00
C GLU A 43 0.84 0.22 0.22
N ALA A 44 1.09 0.49 -1.06
CA ALA A 44 1.94 -0.36 -1.86
C ALA A 44 3.41 -0.36 -1.38
N ALA A 45 3.90 0.78 -0.89
CA ALA A 45 5.21 0.86 -0.25
C ALA A 45 5.25 0.10 1.08
N SER A 46 4.15 0.07 1.84
CA SER A 46 4.02 -0.74 3.05
C SER A 46 4.08 -2.23 2.74
N GLY A 47 3.41 -2.69 1.67
CA GLY A 47 3.50 -4.08 1.21
C GLY A 47 4.94 -4.46 0.83
N LEU A 48 5.62 -3.61 0.05
CA LEU A 48 7.03 -3.79 -0.29
C LEU A 48 7.94 -3.85 0.94
N ALA A 49 7.76 -2.93 1.89
CA ALA A 49 8.56 -2.90 3.12
C ALA A 49 8.35 -4.17 3.95
N THR A 50 7.11 -4.68 3.99
CA THR A 50 6.77 -5.95 4.64
C THR A 50 7.58 -7.10 4.03
N LEU A 51 7.58 -7.24 2.70
CA LEU A 51 8.38 -8.27 2.02
C LEU A 51 9.88 -8.10 2.21
N ARG A 52 10.39 -6.86 2.11
CA ARG A 52 11.82 -6.56 2.29
C ARG A 52 12.31 -6.90 3.70
N SER A 53 11.46 -6.81 4.71
CA SER A 53 11.82 -7.23 6.07
C SER A 53 12.12 -8.73 6.18
N LEU A 54 11.60 -9.54 5.26
CA LEU A 54 11.77 -10.99 5.26
C LEU A 54 12.94 -11.48 4.40
N THR A 55 13.46 -10.68 3.47
CA THR A 55 14.47 -11.17 2.50
C THR A 55 15.73 -11.71 3.18
N THR A 56 16.21 -11.05 4.25
CA THR A 56 17.38 -11.54 5.01
C THR A 56 17.11 -12.84 5.75
N ASN A 57 15.92 -12.99 6.32
CA ASN A 57 15.53 -14.23 7.02
C ASN A 57 15.35 -15.37 6.01
N ILE A 58 14.79 -15.07 4.83
CA ILE A 58 14.68 -16.02 3.71
C ILE A 58 16.07 -16.45 3.23
N ASP A 59 17.00 -15.51 3.04
CA ASP A 59 18.36 -15.82 2.60
C ASP A 59 19.10 -16.69 3.64
N THR A 60 18.89 -16.44 4.93
CA THR A 60 19.43 -17.28 6.02
C THR A 60 18.79 -18.67 6.01
N TYR A 61 17.47 -18.76 5.83
CA TYR A 61 16.77 -20.04 5.72
C TYR A 61 17.28 -20.89 4.56
N ILE A 62 17.54 -20.27 3.40
CA ILE A 62 18.12 -20.96 2.23
C ILE A 62 19.53 -21.45 2.55
N ALA A 63 20.33 -20.65 3.26
CA ALA A 63 21.68 -21.05 3.68
C ALA A 63 21.67 -22.27 4.62
N ASP A 64 20.69 -22.32 5.54
CA ASP A 64 20.59 -23.39 6.53
C ASP A 64 19.94 -24.68 5.99
N ASN A 65 18.90 -24.54 5.15
CA ASN A 65 18.06 -25.67 4.70
C ASN A 65 18.32 -26.09 3.24
N GLY A 66 19.03 -25.26 2.46
CA GLY A 66 19.32 -25.52 1.04
C GLY A 66 18.13 -25.37 0.10
N SER A 67 16.96 -24.95 0.59
CA SER A 67 15.74 -24.75 -0.20
C SER A 67 15.07 -23.43 0.14
N PHE A 68 14.29 -22.90 -0.81
CA PHE A 68 13.47 -21.72 -0.55
C PHE A 68 12.30 -22.07 0.41
N PRO A 69 11.98 -21.21 1.39
CA PRO A 69 10.87 -21.46 2.31
C PRO A 69 9.52 -21.38 1.59
N GLY A 70 8.59 -22.27 1.94
CA GLY A 70 7.19 -22.18 1.55
C GLY A 70 6.41 -21.22 2.45
N THR A 71 5.17 -20.89 2.06
CA THR A 71 4.28 -20.04 2.91
C THR A 71 4.05 -20.65 4.30
N SER A 72 4.05 -21.98 4.43
CA SER A 72 3.95 -22.67 5.73
C SER A 72 5.12 -22.40 6.66
N ASP A 73 6.27 -21.99 6.11
CA ASP A 73 7.51 -21.78 6.86
C ASP A 73 7.63 -20.35 7.38
N LEU A 74 6.68 -19.44 7.05
CA LEU A 74 6.64 -18.07 7.55
C LEU A 74 6.88 -17.94 9.07
N PRO A 75 6.31 -18.79 9.95
CA PRO A 75 6.60 -18.72 11.38
C PRO A 75 8.09 -18.90 11.73
N THR A 76 8.82 -19.72 10.96
CA THR A 76 10.27 -19.91 11.14
C THR A 76 11.08 -18.69 10.71
N LEU A 77 10.53 -17.89 9.79
CA LEU A 77 11.08 -16.61 9.35
C LEU A 77 10.69 -15.45 10.28
N GLY A 78 10.02 -15.72 11.40
CA GLY A 78 9.50 -14.70 12.32
C GLY A 78 8.28 -13.95 11.78
N ALA A 79 7.54 -14.58 10.86
CA ALA A 79 6.48 -13.97 10.08
C ALA A 79 5.12 -14.67 10.26
N LYS A 80 4.05 -13.94 9.97
CA LYS A 80 2.73 -14.49 9.66
C LYS A 80 2.29 -13.96 8.31
N ASP A 81 1.47 -14.74 7.61
CA ASP A 81 0.90 -14.36 6.32
C ASP A 81 0.05 -13.09 6.42
N ASP A 82 -0.61 -12.86 7.56
CA ASP A 82 -1.48 -11.71 7.85
C ASP A 82 -0.83 -10.60 8.71
N MET A 83 0.51 -10.55 8.80
CA MET A 83 1.21 -9.59 9.68
C MET A 83 0.96 -8.11 9.33
N ASN A 84 0.47 -7.85 8.12
CA ASN A 84 0.11 -6.54 7.64
C ASN A 84 -1.39 -6.55 7.28
N LYS A 85 -2.17 -5.66 7.86
CA LYS A 85 -3.63 -5.60 7.65
C LYS A 85 -4.06 -5.29 6.22
N LEU A 86 -3.16 -4.77 5.39
CA LEU A 86 -3.46 -4.38 4.02
C LEU A 86 -3.50 -5.58 3.05
N GLY A 87 -3.12 -6.78 3.47
CA GLY A 87 -3.01 -7.92 2.58
C GLY A 87 -2.28 -9.12 3.18
N THR A 88 -1.98 -10.11 2.35
CA THR A 88 -1.36 -11.38 2.79
C THR A 88 -0.05 -11.67 2.07
N ILE A 89 0.84 -12.39 2.76
CA ILE A 89 2.13 -12.84 2.22
C ILE A 89 2.04 -14.30 1.76
N SER A 90 2.59 -14.58 0.59
CA SER A 90 2.82 -15.94 0.08
C SER A 90 4.25 -16.10 -0.43
N LEU A 91 4.84 -17.27 -0.17
CA LEU A 91 6.17 -17.66 -0.65
C LEU A 91 6.03 -18.86 -1.58
N ALA A 92 6.64 -18.79 -2.76
CA ALA A 92 6.57 -19.88 -3.73
C ALA A 92 7.91 -20.04 -4.46
N ASP A 93 8.45 -21.27 -4.42
CA ASP A 93 9.58 -21.65 -5.25
C ASP A 93 9.07 -22.08 -6.64
N SER A 94 9.50 -21.39 -7.70
CA SER A 94 9.18 -21.73 -9.09
C SER A 94 10.35 -22.40 -9.81
N GLY A 95 11.34 -22.90 -9.06
CA GLY A 95 12.49 -23.63 -9.58
C GLY A 95 13.34 -22.79 -10.53
N ALA A 96 13.38 -23.19 -11.80
CA ALA A 96 14.18 -22.49 -12.82
C ALA A 96 13.78 -21.02 -13.01
N SER A 97 12.53 -20.65 -12.74
CA SER A 97 12.03 -19.28 -12.84
C SER A 97 12.37 -18.40 -11.63
N GLY A 98 13.10 -18.93 -10.65
CA GLY A 98 13.38 -18.25 -9.38
C GLY A 98 12.27 -18.47 -8.36
N ALA A 99 12.49 -17.95 -7.16
CA ALA A 99 11.53 -18.04 -6.06
C ALA A 99 10.93 -16.66 -5.78
N THR A 100 9.66 -16.63 -5.36
CA THR A 100 8.90 -15.39 -5.20
C THR A 100 8.39 -15.23 -3.78
N ALA A 101 8.49 -14.01 -3.27
CA ALA A 101 7.76 -13.53 -2.12
C ALA A 101 6.72 -12.52 -2.61
N THR A 102 5.45 -12.84 -2.44
CA THR A 102 4.32 -12.07 -2.95
C THR A 102 3.52 -11.48 -1.81
N PHE A 103 3.23 -10.19 -1.89
CA PHE A 103 2.24 -9.51 -1.06
C PHE A 103 1.02 -9.22 -1.92
N THR A 104 -0.13 -9.77 -1.54
CA THR A 104 -1.41 -9.56 -2.24
C THR A 104 -2.27 -8.63 -1.41
N PHE A 105 -2.70 -7.51 -1.99
CA PHE A 105 -3.54 -6.55 -1.28
C PHE A 105 -4.95 -7.08 -1.08
N ASP A 106 -5.57 -6.70 0.04
CA ASP A 106 -6.99 -6.85 0.29
C ASP A 106 -7.68 -5.51 -0.04
N GLY A 107 -8.53 -5.50 -1.06
CA GLY A 107 -9.27 -4.32 -1.50
C GLY A 107 -10.43 -3.92 -0.60
N THR A 108 -10.68 -4.66 0.48
CA THR A 108 -11.54 -4.19 1.58
C THR A 108 -10.75 -3.41 2.63
N ALA A 109 -9.46 -3.74 2.81
CA ALA A 109 -8.59 -3.14 3.81
C ALA A 109 -7.61 -2.09 3.26
N SER A 110 -7.39 -2.08 1.94
CA SER A 110 -6.53 -1.13 1.23
C SER A 110 -7.28 -0.45 0.08
N ALA A 111 -6.73 0.67 -0.40
CA ALA A 111 -7.20 1.36 -1.58
C ALA A 111 -6.82 0.66 -2.90
N LEU A 112 -5.96 -0.36 -2.87
CA LEU A 112 -5.60 -1.21 -4.01
C LEU A 112 -6.61 -2.34 -4.21
N ALA A 113 -6.65 -2.93 -5.41
CA ALA A 113 -7.56 -4.03 -5.70
C ALA A 113 -7.07 -5.36 -5.11
N ASN A 114 -7.99 -6.32 -4.90
CA ASN A 114 -7.68 -7.68 -4.41
C ASN A 114 -6.65 -8.44 -5.26
N SER A 115 -6.48 -8.07 -6.52
CA SER A 115 -5.54 -8.69 -7.46
C SER A 115 -4.22 -7.92 -7.59
N ASP A 116 -4.10 -6.78 -6.92
CA ASP A 116 -2.88 -6.00 -6.93
C ASP A 116 -1.85 -6.68 -6.03
N THR A 117 -0.62 -6.77 -6.52
CA THR A 117 0.47 -7.43 -5.82
C THR A 117 1.75 -6.62 -5.88
N VAL A 118 2.57 -6.82 -4.85
CA VAL A 118 4.02 -6.56 -4.89
C VAL A 118 4.72 -7.90 -4.84
N VAL A 119 5.62 -8.16 -5.78
CA VAL A 119 6.36 -9.42 -5.89
C VAL A 119 7.85 -9.13 -5.83
N LEU A 120 8.54 -9.76 -4.89
CA LEU A 120 9.99 -9.86 -4.87
C LEU A 120 10.39 -11.22 -5.43
N THR A 121 11.18 -11.23 -6.50
CA THR A 121 11.68 -12.45 -7.12
C THR A 121 13.17 -12.60 -6.84
N LYS A 122 13.54 -13.70 -6.20
CA LYS A 122 14.93 -14.13 -6.04
C LYS A 122 15.34 -14.94 -7.26
N ASP A 123 16.26 -14.38 -8.04
CA ASP A 123 16.80 -15.05 -9.22
C ASP A 123 17.61 -16.29 -8.81
N SER A 124 17.32 -17.42 -9.47
CA SER A 124 17.90 -18.73 -9.13
C SER A 124 19.38 -18.87 -9.50
N THR A 125 19.89 -18.01 -10.39
CA THR A 125 21.26 -18.07 -10.91
C THR A 125 22.18 -17.08 -10.21
N THR A 126 21.73 -15.84 -10.06
CA THR A 126 22.47 -14.73 -9.48
C THR A 126 22.22 -14.55 -7.99
N GLY A 127 21.11 -15.11 -7.47
CA GLY A 127 20.68 -14.92 -6.10
C GLY A 127 20.14 -13.52 -5.78
N LEU A 128 20.03 -12.64 -6.78
CA LEU A 128 19.61 -11.25 -6.59
C LEU A 128 18.10 -11.14 -6.46
N TRP A 129 17.66 -10.19 -5.63
CA TRP A 129 16.26 -9.84 -5.45
C TRP A 129 15.83 -8.74 -6.43
N THR A 130 14.89 -9.07 -7.31
CA THR A 130 14.21 -8.12 -8.20
C THR A 130 12.80 -7.85 -7.70
N CYS A 131 12.20 -6.74 -8.11
CA CYS A 131 10.88 -6.31 -7.65
C CYS A 131 9.97 -6.04 -8.85
N SER A 132 8.70 -6.44 -8.76
CA SER A 132 7.67 -6.14 -9.74
C SER A 132 6.32 -5.91 -9.05
N THR A 133 5.44 -5.10 -9.64
CA THR A 133 4.12 -4.80 -9.06
C THR A 133 3.02 -4.69 -10.11
N THR A 134 1.78 -5.01 -9.73
CA THR A 134 0.58 -4.84 -10.59
C THR A 134 -0.32 -3.69 -10.15
N THR A 135 0.05 -2.99 -9.09
CA THR A 135 -0.70 -1.93 -8.38
C THR A 135 -1.13 -0.69 -9.19
N GLY A 136 -0.65 -0.55 -10.43
CA GLY A 136 -0.89 0.64 -11.26
C GLY A 136 -0.21 1.93 -10.77
N VAL A 137 0.55 1.89 -9.66
CA VAL A 137 1.30 3.02 -9.12
C VAL A 137 2.81 2.77 -9.22
N THR A 138 3.58 3.82 -9.55
CA THR A 138 5.04 3.72 -9.56
C THR A 138 5.59 3.76 -8.14
N LEU A 139 6.12 2.61 -7.70
CA LEU A 139 6.88 2.47 -6.46
C LEU A 139 8.35 2.82 -6.71
N LYS A 140 9.01 3.38 -5.69
CA LYS A 140 10.46 3.61 -5.70
C LYS A 140 11.12 2.49 -4.90
N GLY A 141 12.14 1.84 -5.44
CA GLY A 141 12.82 0.68 -4.81
C GLY A 141 12.19 -0.67 -5.18
N CYS A 142 11.05 -0.60 -5.86
CA CYS A 142 10.77 -1.31 -7.09
C CYS A 142 11.14 -0.36 -8.26
#